data_AF-A0AAJ1NC93-F1
#
_entry.id   AF-A0AAJ1NC93-F1
#
_cell.length_a   1.000
_cell.length_b   1.000
_cell.length_c   1.000
_cell.angle_alpha   90.00
_cell.angle_beta   90.00
_cell.angle_gamma   90.00
#
_symmetry.space_group_name_H-M   'P 1'
#
loop_
_entity.id
_entity.type
_entity.pdbx_description
1 polymer ?
#
loop_
_entity_poly.entity_id
_entity_poly.type
_entity_poly.pdbx_seq_one_letter_code
_entity_poly.pdbx_strand_id
1 'polypeptide(L)'
;MPTPCYISIEGKTQGNITAGAFTPESVGNIYVQGHEDQMLVQEFSHIVTVPTDPQSGQPSGQRAHKPFRFTVALNKAVPLLYNALASGEMLPKVELKWYR
;
A
#
# COMPACT_ATOMS: atom_id res chain seq x y z
N MET A 1 15.32 0.28 -14.12
CA MET A 1 14.36 0.46 -13.00
C MET A 1 13.43 -0.73 -13.00
N PRO A 2 13.12 -1.35 -11.85
CA PRO A 2 12.05 -2.32 -11.76
C PRO A 2 10.72 -1.69 -12.19
N THR A 3 9.83 -2.49 -12.76
CA THR A 3 8.50 -2.04 -13.18
C THR A 3 7.68 -1.58 -11.96
N PRO A 4 7.08 -0.38 -12.00
CA PRO A 4 6.31 0.12 -10.87
C PRO A 4 5.03 -0.69 -10.66
N CYS A 5 4.53 -0.66 -9.43
CA CYS A 5 3.28 -1.30 -9.06
C CYS A 5 2.18 -0.27 -8.91
N TYR A 6 0.93 -0.72 -8.92
CA TYR A 6 -0.21 0.14 -8.62
C TYR A 6 -0.97 -0.38 -7.41
N ILE A 7 -1.38 0.53 -6.53
CA ILE A 7 -2.14 0.18 -5.32
C ILE A 7 -3.48 0.90 -5.28
N SER A 8 -4.54 0.17 -4.96
CA SER A 8 -5.87 0.72 -4.67
C SER A 8 -6.20 0.52 -3.20
N ILE A 9 -6.76 1.54 -2.56
CA ILE A 9 -7.12 1.51 -1.13
C ILE A 9 -8.55 1.99 -0.95
N GLU A 10 -9.34 1.17 -0.28
CA GLU A 10 -10.69 1.49 0.16
C GLU A 10 -10.71 1.59 1.69
N GLY A 11 -11.12 2.76 2.19
CA GLY A 11 -11.35 3.05 3.60
C GLY A 11 -12.80 2.81 4.00
N LYS A 12 -13.01 2.40 5.26
CA LYS A 12 -14.35 2.08 5.78
C LYS A 12 -15.30 3.30 5.79
N THR A 13 -14.77 4.48 6.04
CA THR A 13 -15.53 5.74 6.14
C THR A 13 -15.24 6.68 4.97
N GLN A 14 -14.02 6.68 4.44
CA GLN A 14 -13.61 7.54 3.33
C GLN A 14 -13.97 6.98 1.94
N GLY A 15 -14.40 5.70 1.84
CA GLY A 15 -14.66 5.05 0.56
C GLY A 15 -13.37 4.80 -0.22
N ASN A 16 -13.38 4.98 -1.53
CA ASN A 16 -12.17 4.80 -2.36
C ASN A 16 -11.17 5.95 -2.12
N ILE A 17 -10.20 5.72 -1.22
CA ILE A 17 -9.16 6.70 -0.86
C ILE A 17 -8.26 7.03 -2.05
N THR A 18 -8.03 6.06 -2.94
CA THR A 18 -7.16 6.26 -4.10
C THR A 18 -7.91 6.80 -5.32
N ALA A 19 -9.19 7.18 -5.19
CA ALA A 19 -9.97 7.73 -6.29
C ALA A 19 -9.38 9.04 -6.84
N GLY A 20 -8.99 9.01 -8.12
CA GLY A 20 -8.28 10.09 -8.78
C GLY A 20 -6.89 10.39 -8.21
N ALA A 21 -6.24 9.42 -7.56
CA ALA A 21 -4.90 9.60 -7.00
C ALA A 21 -3.79 9.68 -8.06
N PHE A 22 -4.06 9.28 -9.31
CA PHE A 22 -3.09 9.33 -10.40
C PHE A 22 -3.64 10.04 -11.64
N THR A 23 -4.20 11.23 -11.40
CA THR A 23 -4.67 12.17 -12.43
C THR A 23 -3.68 13.32 -12.62
N PRO A 24 -3.81 14.13 -13.68
CA PRO A 24 -2.98 15.32 -13.89
C PRO A 24 -3.02 16.30 -12.71
N GLU A 25 -4.15 16.43 -12.02
CA GLU A 25 -4.30 17.29 -10.84
C GLU A 25 -3.55 16.76 -9.62
N SER A 26 -3.36 15.44 -9.55
CA SER A 26 -2.75 14.76 -8.41
C SER A 26 -1.23 14.66 -8.55
N VAL A 27 -0.75 14.30 -9.74
CA VAL A 27 0.68 13.98 -9.97
C VAL A 27 1.31 14.75 -11.13
N GLY A 28 0.56 15.65 -11.78
CA GLY A 28 1.06 16.39 -12.94
C GLY A 28 1.33 15.48 -14.13
N ASN A 29 2.49 15.65 -14.77
CA ASN A 29 2.81 15.03 -16.07
C ASN A 29 3.13 13.54 -16.01
N ILE A 30 3.25 12.93 -14.82
CA ILE A 30 3.60 11.51 -14.68
C ILE A 30 2.38 10.58 -14.66
N TYR A 31 1.17 11.12 -14.83
CA TYR A 31 -0.07 10.34 -14.83
C TYR A 31 -0.10 9.31 -15.96
N VAL A 32 -0.86 8.21 -15.76
CA VAL A 32 -1.06 7.15 -16.76
C VAL A 32 -2.56 6.86 -16.85
N GLN A 33 -3.07 6.87 -18.08
CA GLN A 33 -4.47 6.54 -18.36
C GLN A 33 -4.77 5.06 -18.02
N GLY A 34 -5.93 4.80 -17.44
CA GLY A 34 -6.36 3.48 -16.96
C GLY A 34 -5.94 3.14 -15.53
N HIS A 35 -5.21 4.04 -14.86
CA HIS A 35 -4.77 3.89 -13.46
C HIS A 35 -5.17 5.07 -12.59
N GLU A 36 -6.19 5.84 -12.98
CA GLU A 36 -6.61 7.09 -12.36
C GLU A 36 -6.94 6.92 -10.86
N ASP A 37 -7.54 5.78 -10.51
CA ASP A 37 -8.00 5.44 -9.14
C ASP A 37 -6.99 4.59 -8.35
N GLN A 38 -5.74 4.56 -8.78
CA GLN A 38 -4.66 3.82 -8.13
C GLN A 38 -3.50 4.77 -7.85
N MET A 39 -2.61 4.43 -6.91
CA MET A 39 -1.35 5.14 -6.72
C MET A 39 -0.20 4.37 -7.35
N LEU A 40 0.76 5.10 -7.92
CA LEU A 40 2.01 4.54 -8.41
C LEU A 40 2.97 4.26 -7.24
N VAL A 41 3.27 2.97 -7.02
CA VAL A 41 4.18 2.49 -5.99
C VAL A 41 5.58 2.31 -6.57
N GLN A 42 6.56 2.97 -5.95
CA GLN A 42 7.97 2.95 -6.38
C GLN A 42 8.80 1.90 -5.64
N GLU A 43 8.45 1.62 -4.38
CA GLU A 43 9.15 0.67 -3.53
C GLU A 43 8.15 -0.16 -2.73
N PHE A 44 8.48 -1.42 -2.48
CA PHE A 44 7.69 -2.34 -1.69
C PHE A 44 8.57 -3.17 -0.74
N SER A 45 8.13 -3.31 0.51
CA SER A 45 8.77 -4.17 1.52
C SER A 45 7.71 -4.79 2.45
N HIS A 46 7.79 -6.10 2.64
CA HIS A 46 6.92 -6.83 3.55
C HIS A 46 7.65 -8.06 4.08
N ILE A 47 7.57 -8.29 5.38
CA ILE A 47 8.26 -9.37 6.07
C ILE A 47 7.23 -10.21 6.82
N VAL A 48 7.32 -11.53 6.65
CA VAL A 48 6.54 -12.50 7.43
C VAL A 48 7.52 -13.43 8.13
N THR A 49 7.48 -13.45 9.46
CA THR A 49 8.42 -14.26 10.27
C THR A 49 7.67 -15.36 10.99
N VAL A 50 8.29 -16.53 11.11
CA VAL A 50 7.83 -17.61 11.99
C VAL A 50 8.84 -17.72 13.14
N PRO A 51 8.41 -17.63 14.41
CA PRO A 51 9.30 -17.84 15.55
C PRO A 51 9.89 -19.25 15.51
N THR A 52 11.19 -19.38 15.72
CA THR A 52 11.90 -20.66 15.79
C THR A 52 12.57 -20.84 17.14
N ASP A 53 12.59 -22.06 17.65
CA ASP A 53 13.34 -22.43 18.85
C ASP A 53 14.86 -22.36 18.59
N PRO A 54 15.64 -21.60 19.39
CA PRO A 54 17.08 -21.44 19.19
C PRO A 54 17.90 -22.73 19.22
N GLN A 55 17.46 -23.77 19.94
CA GLN A 55 18.23 -25.01 20.07
C GLN A 55 17.93 -26.03 18.97
N SER A 56 16.67 -26.11 18.52
CA SER A 56 16.23 -27.10 17.54
C SER A 56 16.03 -26.54 16.12
N GLY A 57 15.91 -25.22 15.98
CA GLY A 57 15.55 -24.57 14.71
C GLY A 57 14.09 -24.80 14.28
N GLN A 58 13.29 -25.51 15.09
CA GLN A 58 11.91 -25.86 14.76
C GLN A 58 10.97 -24.67 14.98
N PRO A 59 9.86 -24.56 14.21
CA PRO A 59 8.84 -23.54 14.43
C PRO A 59 8.25 -23.67 15.84
N SER A 60 8.38 -22.63 16.66
CA SER A 60 7.94 -22.62 18.05
C SER A 60 6.67 -21.79 18.27
N GLY A 61 6.18 -21.11 17.23
CA GLY A 61 5.00 -20.25 17.32
C GLY A 61 4.30 -20.00 15.99
N GLN A 62 3.21 -19.24 16.06
CA GLN A 62 2.46 -18.85 14.87
C GLN A 62 3.22 -17.78 14.07
N ARG A 63 2.96 -17.76 12.76
CA ARG A 63 3.45 -16.72 11.84
C ARG A 63 3.06 -15.32 12.33
N ALA A 64 4.02 -14.41 12.29
CA ALA A 64 3.83 -13.00 12.61
C ALA A 64 4.06 -12.16 11.35
N HIS A 65 3.03 -11.44 10.93
CA HIS A 65 3.11 -10.47 9.84
C HIS A 65 3.72 -9.16 10.37
N LYS A 66 4.79 -8.69 9.74
CA LYS A 66 5.27 -7.32 9.93
C LYS A 66 4.49 -6.39 8.99
N PRO A 67 4.53 -5.07 9.21
CA PRO A 67 3.76 -4.13 8.40
C PRO A 67 4.10 -4.23 6.91
N PHE A 68 3.07 -4.07 6.09
CA PHE A 68 3.20 -3.86 4.65
C PHE A 68 3.67 -2.43 4.41
N ARG A 69 4.84 -2.26 3.76
CA ARG A 69 5.45 -0.95 3.51
C ARG A 69 5.54 -0.72 2.01
N PHE A 70 5.08 0.45 1.58
CA PHE A 70 5.15 0.87 0.19
C PHE A 70 5.46 2.38 0.13
N THR A 71 6.14 2.79 -0.93
CA THR A 71 6.54 4.20 -1.13
C THR A 71 5.82 4.76 -2.36
N VAL A 72 5.17 5.91 -2.18
CA VAL A 72 4.49 6.68 -3.24
C VAL A 72 4.99 8.12 -3.20
N ALA A 73 4.87 8.83 -4.33
CA ALA A 73 5.05 10.28 -4.34
C ALA A 73 3.87 10.98 -3.62
N LEU A 74 4.05 12.25 -3.25
CA LEU A 74 2.95 13.08 -2.76
C LEU A 74 1.87 13.19 -3.84
N ASN A 75 0.65 12.83 -3.48
CA ASN A 75 -0.50 12.80 -4.37
C ASN A 75 -1.79 13.09 -3.58
N LYS A 76 -2.93 13.17 -4.27
CA LYS A 76 -4.25 13.48 -3.69
C LYS A 76 -4.66 12.55 -2.54
N ALA A 77 -4.22 11.29 -2.53
CA ALA A 77 -4.59 10.32 -1.51
C ALA A 77 -3.79 10.47 -0.20
N VAL A 78 -2.64 11.17 -0.19
CA VAL A 78 -1.79 11.30 1.00
C VAL A 78 -2.51 11.93 2.20
N PRO A 79 -3.23 13.08 2.07
CA PRO A 79 -4.00 13.64 3.18
C PRO A 79 -5.09 12.69 3.71
N LEU A 80 -5.72 11.91 2.83
CA LEU A 80 -6.75 10.93 3.19
C LEU A 80 -6.15 9.76 3.98
N LEU A 81 -4.94 9.31 3.60
CA LEU A 81 -4.17 8.32 4.36
C LEU A 81 -3.76 8.84 5.74
N TYR A 82 -3.45 10.13 5.87
CA TYR A 82 -3.18 10.74 7.18
C TYR A 82 -4.41 10.77 8.08
N ASN A 83 -5.60 11.03 7.52
CA ASN A 83 -6.85 10.93 8.28
C ASN A 83 -7.10 9.49 8.75
N ALA A 84 -6.87 8.51 7.89
CA ALA A 84 -7.00 7.10 8.25
C ALA A 84 -6.00 6.70 9.35
N LEU A 85 -4.75 7.18 9.26
CA LEU A 85 -3.71 6.97 10.26
C LEU A 85 -4.08 7.59 11.61
N ALA A 86 -4.50 8.85 11.62
CA ALA A 86 -4.77 9.60 12.85
C ALA A 86 -6.03 9.10 13.57
N SER A 87 -7.04 8.63 12.82
CA SER A 87 -8.30 8.12 13.37
C SER A 87 -8.30 6.62 13.66
N GLY A 88 -7.29 5.87 13.17
CA GLY A 88 -7.29 4.41 13.22
C GLY A 88 -8.36 3.78 12.33
N GLU A 89 -8.70 4.44 11.22
CA GLU A 89 -9.69 3.94 10.26
C GLU A 89 -9.23 2.59 9.67
N MET A 90 -10.16 1.63 9.64
CA MET A 90 -9.91 0.35 8.98
C MET A 90 -9.98 0.51 7.47
N LEU A 91 -9.03 -0.11 6.78
CA LEU A 91 -8.96 -0.20 5.33
C LEU A 91 -9.43 -1.59 4.89
N PRO A 92 -10.74 -1.80 4.62
CA PRO A 92 -11.28 -3.12 4.28
C PRO A 92 -10.63 -3.76 3.05
N LYS A 93 -10.13 -2.95 2.10
CA LYS A 93 -9.49 -3.45 0.90
C LYS A 93 -8.24 -2.65 0.55
N VAL A 94 -7.13 -3.37 0.38
CA VAL A 94 -5.88 -2.87 -0.16
C VAL A 94 -5.42 -3.84 -1.24
N GLU A 95 -5.38 -3.39 -2.49
CA GLU A 95 -5.07 -4.23 -3.65
C GLU A 95 -3.81 -3.72 -4.34
N LEU A 96 -2.71 -4.47 -4.25
CA LEU A 96 -1.44 -4.19 -4.93
C LEU A 96 -1.33 -5.03 -6.21
N LYS A 97 -1.14 -4.36 -7.35
CA LYS A 97 -1.01 -4.98 -8.68
C LYS A 97 0.42 -4.83 -9.18
N TRP A 98 1.05 -5.97 -9.46
CA TRP A 98 2.40 -6.08 -10.01
C TRP A 98 2.34 -6.16 -11.53
N TYR A 99 3.17 -5.39 -12.21
CA TYR A 99 3.28 -5.38 -13.68
C TYR A 99 4.69 -5.80 -14.11
N ARG A 100 4.82 -6.35 -15.32
CA ARG A 100 6.07 -6.79 -15.92
C ARG A 100 6.10 -6.47 -17.40
#